data_AF-A0A8S7RNF9-F1
#
_entry.id   AF-A0A8S7RNF9-F1
#
_cell.length_a   1.000
_cell.length_b   1.000
_cell.length_c   1.000
_cell.angle_alpha   90.00
_cell.angle_beta   90.00
_cell.angle_gamma   90.00
#
_symmetry.space_group_name_H-M   'P 1'
#
loop_
_entity.id
_entity.type
_entity.pdbx_description
1 polymer ?
#
loop_
_entity_poly.entity_id
_entity_poly.type
_entity_poly.pdbx_seq_one_letter_code
_entity_poly.pdbx_strand_id
1 'polypeptide(L)' 'MKWIVIDTVIQPTCGISFSAIWGNMKMIIWYQSTIFLPPGSIFTPVKSGIIL' A
#
# COMPACT_ATOMS: atom_id res chain seq x y z
N MET A 1 14.88 -0.61 2.28
CA MET A 1 14.25 -1.89 1.86
C MET A 1 13.06 -1.55 1.00
N LYS A 2 12.96 -2.10 -0.21
CA LYS A 2 11.89 -1.77 -1.17
C LYS A 2 10.74 -2.76 -1.02
N TRP A 3 9.51 -2.27 -1.05
CA TRP A 3 8.28 -3.07 -0.95
C TRP A 3 7.49 -2.93 -2.23
N ILE A 4 6.91 -4.03 -2.73
CA ILE A 4 6.07 -4.03 -3.93
C ILE A 4 4.61 -4.22 -3.54
N VAL A 5 3.72 -3.48 -4.20
CA VAL A 5 2.28 -3.65 -4.09
C VAL A 5 1.85 -4.75 -5.06
N ILE A 6 1.27 -5.81 -4.54
CA ILE A 6 0.77 -6.93 -5.35
C ILE A 6 -0.59 -6.56 -5.93
N ASP A 7 -1.51 -6.12 -5.08
CA ASP A 7 -2.87 -5.77 -5.45
C ASP A 7 -3.46 -4.78 -4.45
N THR A 8 -4.48 -4.04 -4.88
CA THR A 8 -5.16 -3.03 -4.06
C THR A 8 -6.66 -3.03 -4.32
N VAL A 9 -7.43 -3.19 -3.24
CA VAL A 9 -8.89 -3.07 -3.23
C VAL A 9 -9.26 -1.74 -2.59
N ILE A 10 -10.08 -0.95 -3.28
CA ILE A 10 -10.50 0.38 -2.83
C ILE A 10 -11.98 0.31 -2.42
N GLN A 11 -12.30 0.83 -1.24
CA GLN A 11 -13.67 1.09 -0.80
C GLN A 11 -14.00 2.57 -1.05
N PRO A 12 -14.62 2.91 -2.20
CA PRO A 12 -14.74 4.29 -2.65
C PRO A 12 -15.64 5.15 -1.75
N THR A 13 -16.58 4.54 -1.01
CA THR A 13 -17.52 5.25 -0.15
C THR A 13 -16.91 5.79 1.14
N CYS A 14 -15.83 5.18 1.65
CA CYS A 14 -15.21 5.55 2.92
C CYS A 14 -13.76 6.05 2.79
N GLY A 15 -13.19 6.04 1.57
CA GLY A 15 -11.80 6.41 1.34
C GLY A 15 -10.80 5.42 1.96
N ILE A 16 -11.25 4.21 2.26
CA ILE A 16 -10.42 3.14 2.83
C ILE A 16 -9.89 2.28 1.68
N SER A 17 -8.62 1.90 1.76
CA SER A 17 -7.98 1.00 0.82
C SER A 17 -7.28 -0.14 1.55
N PHE A 18 -7.28 -1.30 0.91
CA PHE A 18 -6.57 -2.48 1.34
C PHE A 18 -5.54 -2.84 0.28
N SER A 19 -4.28 -3.00 0.67
CA SER A 19 -3.22 -3.41 -0.26
C SER A 19 -2.51 -4.65 0.23
N ALA A 20 -2.34 -5.61 -0.67
CA ALA A 20 -1.41 -6.71 -0.47
C ALA A 20 -0.01 -6.23 -0.86
N ILE A 21 0.96 -6.38 0.05
CA ILE A 21 2.35 -5.92 -0.16
C ILE A 21 3.34 -7.06 0.08
N TRP A 22 4.50 -6.95 -0.57
CA TRP A 22 5.61 -7.89 -0.43
C TRP A 22 6.94 -7.16 -0.25
N GLY A 23 7.67 -7.55 0.80
CA GLY A 23 9.07 -7.17 1.02
C GLY A 23 9.89 -8.43 1.26
N ASN A 24 9.87 -8.90 2.51
CA ASN A 24 10.36 -10.24 2.89
C ASN A 24 9.24 -11.19 3.36
N MET A 25 8.05 -10.65 3.62
CA MET A 25 6.83 -11.36 3.97
C MET A 25 5.65 -10.75 3.24
N LYS A 26 4.62 -11.55 2.97
CA LYS A 26 3.34 -11.06 2.43
C LYS A 26 2.53 -10.48 3.57
N MET A 27 2.04 -9.25 3.39
CA MET A 27 1.20 -8.57 4.36
C MET A 27 0.01 -7.95 3.65
N ILE A 28 -1.09 -7.78 4.38
CA ILE A 28 -2.23 -6.97 3.98
C ILE A 28 -2.23 -5.74 4.88
N ILE A 29 -2.24 -4.56 4.27
CA ILE A 29 -2.35 -3.28 4.98
C ILE A 29 -3.70 -2.64 4.72
N TRP A 30 -4.29 -2.08 5.76
CA TRP A 30 -5.44 -1.18 5.70
C TRP A 30 -4.92 0.23 5.94
N TYR A 31 -5.27 1.14 5.04
CA TYR A 31 -5.03 2.57 5.24
C TYR A 31 -6.16 3.42 4.69
N GLN A 32 -6.29 4.64 5.20
CA GLN A 32 -7.09 5.71 4.60
C GLN A 32 -6.13 6.69 3.93
N SER A 33 -6.38 7.04 2.67
CA SER A 33 -5.50 7.94 1.92
C SER A 33 -6.23 8.65 0.79
N THR A 34 -5.76 9.84 0.45
CA THR A 34 -6.18 10.58 -0.76
C THR A 34 -5.69 9.90 -2.04
N ILE A 35 -4.56 9.18 -1.96
CA ILE A 35 -3.96 8.45 -3.08
C ILE A 35 -3.72 6.99 -2.63
N PHE A 36 -4.23 6.03 -3.38
CA PHE A 36 -4.02 4.62 -3.09
C PHE A 36 -2.67 4.15 -3.63
N LEU A 37 -2.18 3.04 -3.08
CA LEU A 37 -1.01 2.31 -3.54
C LEU A 37 -1.38 1.51 -4.79
N PRO A 38 -0.90 1.86 -6.00
CA PRO A 38 -1.29 1.15 -7.20
C PRO A 38 -0.58 -0.21 -7.30
N PRO A 39 -1.23 -1.26 -7.81
CA PRO A 39 -0.59 -2.55 -8.08
C PRO A 39 0.68 -2.41 -8.94
N GLY A 40 1.72 -3.16 -8.63
CA GLY A 40 3.02 -3.10 -9.28
C GLY A 40 3.92 -1.94 -8.84
N SER A 41 3.40 -0.98 -8.06
CA SER A 41 4.24 0.10 -7.53
C SER A 41 5.24 -0.43 -6.50
N ILE A 42 6.40 0.24 -6.45
CA ILE A 42 7.44 -0.02 -5.47
C ILE A 42 7.49 1.19 -4.55
N PHE A 43 7.42 0.98 -3.24
CA PHE A 43 7.56 2.06 -2.28
C PHE A 43 8.65 1.75 -1.25
N THR A 44 9.14 2.80 -0.60
CA THR A 44 10.08 2.72 0.52
C THR A 44 9.38 3.20 1.79
N PRO A 45 9.27 2.36 2.83
CA PRO A 45 8.80 2.81 4.13
C PRO A 45 9.83 3.73 4.78
N VAL A 46 9.35 4.83 5.34
CA VAL A 46 10.12 5.79 6.12
C VAL A 46 9.49 5.94 7.51
N LYS A 47 10.18 6.61 8.44
CA LYS A 47 9.72 6.74 9.83
C LYS A 47 8.29 7.30 9.95
N SER A 48 7.90 8.18 9.03
CA SER A 48 6.62 8.89 9.04
C SER A 48 5.65 8.45 7.94
N GLY A 49 5.88 7.32 7.26
CA GLY A 49 4.99 6.85 6.19
C GLY A 49 5.70 6.10 5.07
N ILE A 50 5.34 6.43 3.83
CA ILE A 50 5.82 5.77 2.62
C ILE A 50 6.22 6.80 1.56
N ILE A 51 7.18 6.43 0.72
CA ILE A 51 7.56 7.16 -0.49
C ILE A 51 7.41 6.19 -1.66
N LEU A 52 6.53 6.54 -2.61
CA LEU A 52 6.38 5.85 -3.90
C LEU A 52 7.51 6.22 -4.86
#